data_AF-A0A543KVH7-F1
#
_entry.id   AF-A0A543KVH7-F1
#
_cell.length_a   1.000
_cell.length_b   1.000
_cell.length_c   1.000
_cell.angle_alpha   90.00
_cell.angle_beta   90.00
_cell.angle_gamma   90.00
#
_symmetry.space_group_name_H-M   'P 1'
#
loop_
_entity.id
_entity.type
_entity.pdbx_description
1 polymer ?
#
loop_
_entity_poly.entity_id
_entity_poly.type
_entity_poly.pdbx_seq_one_letter_code
_entity_poly.pdbx_strand_id
1 'polypeptide(L)'
;AHPAALAQVPAALQTPARLEALLRRGVDVAVQIPPHCMTRDALLLARELYAGDPTWDARDERCSQPPAQPTAPVWGCLLTPEQALQAVWAGVPLRDVPHWLRTNALEQAALDADIANLAHLAPGQITPALAQRAVLHANGRLIRHMPAELLTPALCLASAQANGRTLQDIPPPLRSLEVCVAALEDQPDLFPQVPTELAVAVTTALIDNDLGRAREQGAPREGSAWHVARAWAQLAVNQPQAAVDDALRGLPHVPAPQHAHYVLARAYQALGHTAQAALAACSVLSLQSPYQPAWAPTEDTGWLTALARWHLGHADEASLIRQLALHPQTLADMPRARITPAMVDAALAADPATVRWVPKRLMTPTHYAVALRVGVKRREDIPPAMVMAVDQATQAQPAASAPAMPAPRPLQAERRAQPPAEAPRHPYPGTPRVATPWAWWLLGTVLRSAVGHPASARGLVHWLEQRPLAASALHALLSLLAVALHTTVSVAVWLAEGPEAGLGTFVLVGFADAYWAWQFAWEASRPSLTLAASAVVLYLVVWCPLYRKAGRALGHPRQTSS
;
A
#
# COMPACT_ATOMS: atom_id res chain seq x y z
N ALA A 1 -24.82 0.99 -17.78
CA ALA A 1 -24.54 1.81 -16.58
C ALA A 1 -25.54 1.47 -15.48
N HIS A 2 -25.12 1.54 -14.22
CA HIS A 2 -25.98 1.35 -13.05
C HIS A 2 -27.00 2.52 -12.95
N PRO A 3 -28.29 2.30 -12.68
CA PRO A 3 -29.31 3.37 -12.63
C PRO A 3 -28.98 4.47 -11.61
N ALA A 4 -28.46 4.10 -10.43
CA ALA A 4 -28.01 5.06 -9.41
C ALA A 4 -26.89 6.00 -9.88
N ALA A 5 -26.12 5.63 -10.91
CA ALA A 5 -25.07 6.50 -11.45
C ALA A 5 -25.63 7.71 -12.22
N LEU A 6 -26.94 7.74 -12.51
CA LEU A 6 -27.58 8.86 -13.19
C LEU A 6 -27.48 10.18 -12.38
N ALA A 7 -27.47 10.10 -11.05
CA ALA A 7 -27.27 11.27 -10.18
C ALA A 7 -25.85 11.87 -10.31
N GLN A 8 -24.89 11.09 -10.81
CA GLN A 8 -23.48 11.48 -10.89
C GLN A 8 -23.09 12.00 -12.28
N VAL A 9 -23.93 11.81 -13.30
CA VAL A 9 -23.62 12.31 -14.64
C VAL A 9 -24.04 13.78 -14.81
N PRO A 10 -23.30 14.57 -15.62
CA PRO A 10 -23.68 15.93 -15.97
C PRO A 10 -25.14 16.04 -16.45
N ALA A 11 -25.77 17.19 -16.21
CA ALA A 11 -27.16 17.45 -16.61
C ALA A 11 -27.42 17.16 -18.10
N ALA A 12 -26.48 17.51 -18.98
CA ALA A 12 -26.55 17.22 -20.42
C ALA A 12 -26.66 15.72 -20.76
N LEU A 13 -26.27 14.84 -19.83
CA LEU A 13 -26.33 13.38 -19.96
C LEU A 13 -27.52 12.76 -19.21
N GLN A 14 -28.32 13.56 -18.50
CA GLN A 14 -29.59 13.17 -17.87
C GLN A 14 -30.75 13.36 -18.86
N THR A 15 -30.62 12.78 -20.05
CA THR A 15 -31.59 12.99 -21.14
C THR A 15 -32.85 12.11 -20.99
N PRO A 16 -34.00 12.54 -21.51
CA PRO A 16 -35.21 11.72 -21.55
C PRO A 16 -34.99 10.36 -22.20
N ALA A 17 -34.26 10.31 -23.33
CA ALA A 17 -33.94 9.07 -24.03
C ALA A 17 -33.14 8.09 -23.15
N ARG A 18 -32.23 8.59 -22.30
CA ARG A 18 -31.44 7.75 -21.39
C ARG A 18 -32.28 7.22 -20.24
N LEU A 19 -33.17 8.06 -19.70
CA LEU A 19 -34.14 7.64 -18.68
C LEU A 19 -35.08 6.57 -19.22
N GLU A 20 -35.64 6.78 -20.41
CA GLU A 20 -36.46 5.77 -21.10
C GLU A 20 -35.70 4.45 -21.29
N ALA A 21 -34.46 4.51 -21.79
CA ALA A 21 -33.64 3.32 -21.96
C ALA A 21 -33.36 2.58 -20.65
N LEU A 22 -33.21 3.29 -19.52
CA LEU A 22 -33.08 2.68 -18.20
C LEU A 22 -34.39 2.05 -17.74
N LEU A 23 -35.51 2.76 -17.92
CA LEU A 23 -36.84 2.27 -17.56
C LEU A 23 -37.17 0.99 -18.31
N ARG A 24 -36.87 0.89 -19.62
CA ARG A 24 -37.16 -0.32 -20.42
C ARG A 24 -36.35 -1.56 -20.05
N ARG A 25 -35.39 -1.47 -19.12
CA ARG A 25 -34.57 -2.63 -18.68
C ARG A 25 -35.24 -3.50 -17.63
N GLY A 26 -36.38 -3.08 -17.07
CA GLY A 26 -37.13 -3.82 -16.07
C GLY A 26 -37.35 -3.04 -14.77
N VAL A 27 -38.30 -3.51 -13.96
CA VAL A 27 -38.74 -2.86 -12.72
C VAL A 27 -37.61 -2.69 -11.71
N ASP A 28 -36.73 -3.70 -11.58
CA ASP A 28 -35.57 -3.67 -10.69
C ASP A 28 -34.62 -2.50 -10.97
N VAL A 29 -34.53 -2.08 -12.24
CA VAL A 29 -33.73 -0.93 -12.66
C VAL A 29 -34.49 0.36 -12.43
N ALA A 30 -35.80 0.38 -12.71
CA ALA A 30 -36.66 1.55 -12.56
C ALA A 30 -36.73 2.06 -11.12
N VAL A 31 -36.91 1.16 -10.13
CA VAL A 31 -37.00 1.53 -8.70
C VAL A 31 -35.70 2.13 -8.14
N GLN A 32 -34.57 1.86 -8.79
CA GLN A 32 -33.25 2.37 -8.41
C GLN A 32 -32.91 3.74 -9.04
N ILE A 33 -33.78 4.30 -9.89
CA ILE A 33 -33.57 5.63 -10.45
C ILE A 33 -33.64 6.66 -9.29
N PRO A 34 -32.62 7.53 -9.13
CA PRO A 34 -32.65 8.58 -8.12
C PRO A 34 -33.88 9.48 -8.29
N PRO A 35 -34.67 9.74 -7.23
CA PRO A 35 -35.92 10.48 -7.37
C PRO A 35 -35.78 11.85 -8.02
N HIS A 36 -34.73 12.60 -7.68
CA HIS A 36 -34.44 13.93 -8.22
C HIS A 36 -34.09 13.92 -9.72
N CYS A 37 -33.77 12.77 -10.31
CA CYS A 37 -33.54 12.63 -11.76
C CYS A 37 -34.82 12.29 -12.54
N MET A 38 -35.92 11.94 -11.86
CA MET A 38 -37.15 11.50 -12.53
C MET A 38 -37.85 12.69 -13.17
N THR A 39 -37.97 12.66 -14.51
CA THR A 39 -38.74 13.64 -15.28
C THR A 39 -40.20 13.22 -15.38
N ARG A 40 -41.07 14.17 -15.77
CA ARG A 40 -42.51 13.91 -15.91
C ARG A 40 -42.79 12.77 -16.89
N ASP A 41 -42.19 12.83 -18.07
CA ASP A 41 -42.41 11.83 -19.13
C ASP A 41 -41.88 10.46 -18.73
N ALA A 42 -40.73 10.42 -18.06
CA ALA A 42 -40.16 9.18 -17.53
C ALA A 42 -41.06 8.56 -16.45
N LEU A 43 -41.63 9.38 -15.55
CA LEU A 43 -42.55 8.89 -14.54
C LEU A 43 -43.83 8.31 -15.16
N LEU A 44 -44.38 8.99 -16.17
CA LEU A 44 -45.55 8.50 -16.91
C LEU A 44 -45.26 7.17 -17.61
N LEU A 45 -44.12 7.07 -18.30
CA LEU A 45 -43.69 5.82 -18.93
C LEU A 45 -43.50 4.71 -17.90
N ALA A 46 -42.90 5.00 -16.75
CA ALA A 46 -42.67 4.00 -15.71
C ALA A 46 -43.99 3.48 -15.14
N ARG A 47 -44.99 4.36 -14.93
CA ARG A 47 -46.35 3.97 -14.53
C ARG A 47 -47.04 3.12 -15.59
N GLU A 48 -46.86 3.44 -16.86
CA GLU A 48 -47.41 2.63 -17.95
C GLU A 48 -46.79 1.22 -17.98
N LEU A 49 -45.48 1.12 -17.82
CA LEU A 49 -44.75 -0.15 -17.91
C LEU A 49 -44.95 -1.06 -16.68
N TYR A 50 -45.11 -0.49 -15.50
CA TYR A 50 -44.96 -1.20 -14.22
C TYR A 50 -46.15 -1.08 -13.26
N ALA A 51 -47.27 -0.49 -13.68
CA ALA A 51 -48.49 -0.47 -12.87
C ALA A 51 -48.90 -1.90 -12.45
N GLY A 52 -49.15 -2.09 -11.15
CA GLY A 52 -49.51 -3.38 -10.57
C GLY A 52 -48.31 -4.23 -10.13
N ASP A 53 -47.08 -3.78 -10.37
CA ASP A 53 -45.90 -4.37 -9.73
C ASP A 53 -45.77 -3.81 -8.30
N PRO A 54 -45.77 -4.66 -7.25
CA PRO A 54 -45.79 -4.20 -5.87
C PRO A 54 -44.52 -3.43 -5.46
N THR A 55 -43.38 -3.68 -6.10
CA THR A 55 -42.13 -2.99 -5.80
C THR A 55 -42.11 -1.58 -6.39
N TRP A 56 -42.64 -1.44 -7.61
CA TRP A 56 -42.81 -0.14 -8.25
C TRP A 56 -43.89 0.68 -7.55
N ASP A 57 -45.07 0.11 -7.33
CA ASP A 57 -46.22 0.82 -6.77
C ASP A 57 -45.88 1.40 -5.38
N ALA A 58 -45.23 0.61 -4.51
CA ALA A 58 -44.81 1.08 -3.18
C ALA A 58 -43.76 2.21 -3.25
N ARG A 59 -42.91 2.21 -4.28
CA ARG A 59 -41.91 3.25 -4.51
C ARG A 59 -42.54 4.52 -5.08
N ASP A 60 -43.40 4.37 -6.08
CA ASP A 60 -44.11 5.48 -6.72
C ASP A 60 -45.05 6.17 -5.73
N GLU A 61 -45.80 5.42 -4.93
CA GLU A 61 -46.65 5.97 -3.88
C GLU A 61 -45.83 6.83 -2.92
N ARG A 62 -44.72 6.30 -2.40
CA ARG A 62 -43.84 7.04 -1.49
C ARG A 62 -43.27 8.31 -2.09
N CYS A 63 -42.85 8.25 -3.36
CA CYS A 63 -42.21 9.38 -4.04
C CYS A 63 -43.20 10.38 -4.67
N SER A 64 -44.49 10.05 -4.71
CA SER A 64 -45.55 10.92 -5.24
C SER A 64 -46.23 11.77 -4.18
N GLN A 65 -46.03 11.46 -2.89
CA GLN A 65 -46.55 12.27 -1.81
C GLN A 65 -45.81 13.61 -1.71
N PRO A 66 -46.49 14.69 -1.27
CA PRO A 66 -45.80 15.93 -0.91
C PRO A 66 -44.69 15.66 0.12
N PRO A 67 -43.54 16.35 0.04
CA PRO A 67 -42.44 16.12 0.96
C PRO A 67 -42.88 16.46 2.40
N ALA A 68 -43.00 15.44 3.25
CA ALA A 68 -43.29 15.63 4.68
C ALA A 68 -42.13 16.33 5.42
N GLN A 69 -40.92 16.17 4.89
CA GLN A 69 -39.71 16.85 5.34
C GLN A 69 -38.80 17.10 4.11
N PRO A 70 -37.90 18.09 4.17
CA PRO A 70 -36.94 18.42 3.12
C PRO A 70 -36.18 17.25 2.49
N THR A 71 -35.86 16.23 3.29
CA THR A 71 -35.08 15.05 2.87
C THR A 71 -35.95 13.91 2.32
N ALA A 72 -37.28 14.09 2.26
CA ALA A 72 -38.18 13.06 1.76
C ALA A 72 -37.90 12.78 0.27
N PRO A 73 -37.82 11.50 -0.14
CA PRO A 73 -37.54 11.15 -1.52
C PRO A 73 -38.77 11.41 -2.38
N VAL A 74 -38.87 12.59 -3.01
CA VAL A 74 -39.96 12.96 -3.92
C VAL A 74 -39.46 12.89 -5.37
N TRP A 75 -40.32 12.48 -6.30
CA TRP A 75 -39.98 12.53 -7.72
C TRP A 75 -39.67 13.96 -8.15
N GLY A 76 -38.52 14.16 -8.81
CA GLY A 76 -38.01 15.49 -9.14
C GLY A 76 -38.97 16.31 -9.99
N CYS A 77 -39.79 15.66 -10.83
CA CYS A 77 -40.82 16.29 -11.64
C CYS A 77 -42.04 16.80 -10.85
N LEU A 78 -42.16 16.43 -9.57
CA LEU A 78 -43.25 16.87 -8.67
C LEU A 78 -42.79 17.98 -7.71
N LEU A 79 -41.50 18.27 -7.66
CA LEU A 79 -40.96 19.34 -6.80
C LEU A 79 -41.20 20.71 -7.43
N THR A 80 -41.64 21.66 -6.61
CA THR A 80 -41.73 23.08 -6.99
C THR A 80 -40.41 23.83 -6.71
N PRO A 81 -40.17 24.99 -7.36
CA PRO A 81 -39.02 25.84 -7.02
C PRO A 81 -38.95 26.24 -5.54
N GLU A 82 -40.09 26.54 -4.92
CA GLU A 82 -40.18 26.92 -3.50
C GLU A 82 -39.81 25.76 -2.59
N GLN A 83 -40.28 24.55 -2.90
CA GLN A 83 -39.93 23.33 -2.15
C GLN A 83 -38.45 23.01 -2.29
N ALA A 84 -37.88 23.17 -3.49
CA ALA A 84 -36.44 22.97 -3.71
C ALA A 84 -35.60 23.97 -2.91
N LEU A 85 -36.01 25.25 -2.86
CA LEU A 85 -35.33 26.27 -2.07
C LEU A 85 -35.42 26.00 -0.57
N GLN A 86 -36.61 25.63 -0.07
CA GLN A 86 -36.79 25.21 1.32
C GLN A 86 -35.93 23.99 1.66
N ALA A 87 -35.80 23.03 0.73
CA ALA A 87 -34.98 21.85 0.93
C ALA A 87 -33.49 22.21 1.12
N VAL A 88 -32.98 23.13 0.30
CA VAL A 88 -31.61 23.64 0.41
C VAL A 88 -31.38 24.35 1.74
N TRP A 89 -32.30 25.23 2.17
CA TRP A 89 -32.20 25.88 3.48
C TRP A 89 -32.24 24.90 4.67
N ALA A 90 -32.85 23.74 4.47
CA ALA A 90 -32.83 22.64 5.43
C ALA A 90 -31.60 21.71 5.31
N GLY A 91 -30.61 22.06 4.47
CA GLY A 91 -29.35 21.34 4.34
C GLY A 91 -29.32 20.23 3.29
N VAL A 92 -30.32 20.14 2.41
CA VAL A 92 -30.23 19.23 1.26
C VAL A 92 -29.17 19.75 0.28
N PRO A 93 -28.16 18.95 -0.09
CA PRO A 93 -27.08 19.42 -0.96
C PRO A 93 -27.57 19.61 -2.39
N LEU A 94 -26.94 20.55 -3.10
CA LEU A 94 -27.30 20.94 -4.46
C LEU A 94 -27.35 19.75 -5.43
N ARG A 95 -26.48 18.75 -5.25
CA ARG A 95 -26.47 17.52 -6.08
C ARG A 95 -27.80 16.75 -6.06
N ASP A 96 -28.52 16.81 -4.95
CA ASP A 96 -29.78 16.08 -4.75
C ASP A 96 -31.01 16.89 -5.19
N VAL A 97 -30.80 18.13 -5.66
CA VAL A 97 -31.83 18.97 -6.26
C VAL A 97 -31.89 18.72 -7.77
N PRO A 98 -33.08 18.54 -8.38
CA PRO A 98 -33.21 18.39 -9.83
C PRO A 98 -32.55 19.54 -10.59
N HIS A 99 -31.78 19.24 -11.62
CA HIS A 99 -30.96 20.25 -12.31
C HIS A 99 -31.79 21.37 -12.94
N TRP A 100 -33.02 21.08 -13.39
CA TRP A 100 -33.94 22.08 -13.95
C TRP A 100 -34.54 23.04 -12.91
N LEU A 101 -34.39 22.78 -11.61
CA LEU A 101 -34.81 23.68 -10.52
C LEU A 101 -33.65 24.52 -9.96
N ARG A 102 -32.41 24.29 -10.41
CA ARG A 102 -31.20 25.00 -9.94
C ARG A 102 -31.10 26.38 -10.56
N THR A 103 -31.91 27.31 -10.07
CA THR A 103 -31.79 28.74 -10.42
C THR A 103 -30.59 29.36 -9.70
N ASN A 104 -30.08 30.49 -10.21
CA ASN A 104 -28.99 31.24 -9.54
C ASN A 104 -29.30 31.54 -8.07
N ALA A 105 -30.57 31.83 -7.74
CA ALA A 105 -30.99 32.11 -6.36
C ALA A 105 -30.90 30.85 -5.47
N LEU A 106 -31.28 29.68 -6.00
CA LEU A 106 -31.17 28.41 -5.27
C LEU A 106 -29.71 27.99 -5.10
N GLU A 107 -28.89 28.13 -6.15
CA GLU A 107 -27.45 27.84 -6.07
C GLU A 107 -26.76 28.76 -5.06
N GLN A 108 -27.09 30.04 -5.04
CA GLN A 108 -26.56 30.99 -4.06
C GLN A 108 -26.98 30.59 -2.62
N ALA A 109 -28.26 30.26 -2.41
CA ALA A 109 -28.74 29.76 -1.13
C ALA A 109 -28.00 28.49 -0.69
N ALA A 110 -27.66 27.59 -1.62
CA ALA A 110 -26.91 26.38 -1.33
C ALA A 110 -25.47 26.67 -0.93
N LEU A 111 -24.81 27.63 -1.61
CA LEU A 111 -23.45 28.05 -1.27
C LEU A 111 -23.37 28.78 0.07
N ASP A 112 -24.41 29.54 0.44
CA ASP A 112 -24.46 30.25 1.71
C ASP A 112 -24.79 29.31 2.88
N ALA A 113 -25.53 28.22 2.62
CA ALA A 113 -25.77 27.16 3.59
C ALA A 113 -24.52 26.27 3.78
N ASP A 114 -23.89 25.83 2.68
CA ASP A 114 -22.63 25.08 2.68
C ASP A 114 -21.86 25.34 1.39
N ILE A 115 -20.69 25.97 1.54
CA ILE A 115 -19.80 26.31 0.43
C ILE A 115 -19.31 25.07 -0.34
N ALA A 116 -19.36 23.87 0.24
CA ALA A 116 -19.03 22.63 -0.45
C ALA A 116 -19.94 22.35 -1.66
N ASN A 117 -21.14 22.96 -1.73
CA ASN A 117 -22.01 22.90 -2.89
C ASN A 117 -21.37 23.49 -4.16
N LEU A 118 -20.28 24.25 -4.05
CA LEU A 118 -19.45 24.65 -5.17
C LEU A 118 -19.05 23.48 -6.08
N ALA A 119 -18.82 22.29 -5.52
CA ALA A 119 -18.46 21.09 -6.28
C ALA A 119 -19.53 20.65 -7.28
N HIS A 120 -20.73 21.22 -7.22
CA HIS A 120 -21.88 20.91 -8.05
C HIS A 120 -22.26 22.03 -9.03
N LEU A 121 -21.47 23.10 -9.07
CA LEU A 121 -21.61 24.18 -10.04
C LEU A 121 -20.85 23.86 -11.34
N ALA A 122 -21.29 24.47 -12.44
CA ALA A 122 -20.51 24.47 -13.66
C ALA A 122 -19.21 25.27 -13.47
N PRO A 123 -18.08 24.86 -14.07
CA PRO A 123 -16.80 25.55 -13.91
C PRO A 123 -16.86 27.06 -14.18
N GLY A 124 -17.64 27.49 -15.19
CA GLY A 124 -17.81 28.90 -15.54
C GLY A 124 -18.62 29.73 -14.54
N GLN A 125 -19.28 29.11 -13.56
CA GLN A 125 -20.01 29.81 -12.49
C GLN A 125 -19.12 30.10 -11.27
N ILE A 126 -17.93 29.47 -11.19
CA ILE A 126 -17.00 29.69 -10.09
C ILE A 126 -16.30 31.02 -10.35
N THR A 127 -16.52 32.00 -9.47
CA THR A 127 -15.91 33.33 -9.56
C THR A 127 -14.63 33.40 -8.70
N PRO A 128 -13.73 34.38 -8.95
CA PRO A 128 -12.57 34.59 -8.09
C PRO A 128 -12.93 34.82 -6.60
N ALA A 129 -14.00 35.58 -6.34
CA ALA A 129 -14.49 35.81 -4.98
C ALA A 129 -15.00 34.53 -4.32
N LEU A 130 -15.71 33.69 -5.07
CA LEU A 130 -16.18 32.40 -4.57
C LEU A 130 -15.02 31.43 -4.32
N ALA A 131 -14.01 31.41 -5.20
CA ALA A 131 -12.80 30.63 -5.03
C ALA A 131 -12.05 31.02 -3.74
N GLN A 132 -11.87 32.33 -3.50
CA GLN A 132 -11.26 32.84 -2.28
C GLN A 132 -12.05 32.43 -1.03
N ARG A 133 -13.39 32.55 -1.06
CA ARG A 133 -14.26 32.11 0.03
C ARG A 133 -14.12 30.59 0.29
N ALA A 134 -13.99 29.80 -0.77
CA ALA A 134 -13.89 28.34 -0.67
C ALA A 134 -12.56 27.85 -0.06
N VAL A 135 -11.43 28.50 -0.37
CA VAL A 135 -10.12 28.07 0.18
C VAL A 135 -9.92 28.43 1.64
N LEU A 136 -10.64 29.44 2.15
CA LEU A 136 -10.63 29.82 3.56
C LEU A 136 -11.58 28.96 4.42
N HIS A 137 -12.34 28.07 3.79
CA HIS A 137 -13.28 27.21 4.51
C HIS A 137 -12.55 26.10 5.28
N ALA A 138 -13.02 25.79 6.49
CA ALA A 138 -12.38 24.81 7.39
C ALA A 138 -12.20 23.41 6.77
N ASN A 139 -13.06 23.01 5.82
CA ASN A 139 -12.93 21.76 5.07
C ASN A 139 -12.01 21.87 3.83
N GLY A 140 -10.96 22.71 3.91
CA GLY A 140 -10.17 23.41 2.87
C GLY A 140 -9.71 22.72 1.58
N ARG A 141 -10.11 21.48 1.31
CA ARG A 141 -9.80 20.77 0.06
C ARG A 141 -10.77 21.06 -1.10
N LEU A 142 -11.44 22.23 -1.09
CA LEU A 142 -12.30 22.67 -2.17
C LEU A 142 -11.52 23.20 -3.39
N ILE A 143 -10.23 23.50 -3.21
CA ILE A 143 -9.34 23.94 -4.29
C ILE A 143 -9.31 22.94 -5.47
N ARG A 144 -9.54 21.64 -5.22
CA ARG A 144 -9.62 20.58 -6.25
C ARG A 144 -10.76 20.77 -7.26
N HIS A 145 -11.76 21.58 -6.91
CA HIS A 145 -12.93 21.86 -7.75
C HIS A 145 -12.78 23.17 -8.53
N MET A 146 -11.67 23.90 -8.34
CA MET A 146 -11.43 25.16 -9.02
C MET A 146 -11.06 24.92 -10.49
N PRO A 147 -11.60 25.73 -11.41
CA PRO A 147 -11.07 25.84 -12.77
C PRO A 147 -9.59 26.22 -12.73
N ALA A 148 -8.80 25.67 -13.66
CA ALA A 148 -7.37 25.89 -13.70
C ALA A 148 -7.02 27.38 -13.84
N GLU A 149 -7.87 28.15 -14.53
CA GLU A 149 -7.72 29.58 -14.77
C GLU A 149 -7.83 30.44 -13.50
N LEU A 150 -8.43 29.91 -12.43
CA LEU A 150 -8.58 30.59 -11.14
C LEU A 150 -7.51 30.20 -10.12
N LEU A 151 -6.72 29.15 -10.40
CA LEU A 151 -5.65 28.71 -9.53
C LEU A 151 -4.46 29.67 -9.62
N THR A 152 -4.41 30.63 -8.71
CA THR A 152 -3.29 31.57 -8.58
C THR A 152 -2.35 31.16 -7.44
N PRO A 153 -1.07 31.60 -7.44
CA PRO A 153 -0.15 31.35 -6.34
C PRO A 153 -0.69 31.82 -4.98
N ALA A 154 -1.33 33.00 -4.94
CA ALA A 154 -1.92 33.55 -3.71
C ALA A 154 -3.07 32.67 -3.18
N LEU A 155 -3.92 32.15 -4.07
CA LEU A 155 -5.00 31.25 -3.70
C LEU A 155 -4.48 29.91 -3.19
N CYS A 156 -3.44 29.36 -3.83
CA CYS A 156 -2.78 28.13 -3.41
C CYS A 156 -2.14 28.28 -2.02
N LEU A 157 -1.48 29.41 -1.76
CA LEU A 157 -0.89 29.72 -0.46
C LEU A 157 -1.96 29.82 0.63
N ALA A 158 -3.02 30.57 0.40
CA ALA A 158 -4.13 30.68 1.34
C ALA A 158 -4.77 29.31 1.64
N SER A 159 -4.92 28.47 0.62
CA SER A 159 -5.44 27.10 0.77
C SER A 159 -4.51 26.21 1.61
N ALA A 160 -3.20 26.30 1.38
CA ALA A 160 -2.19 25.52 2.12
C ALA A 160 -2.11 25.95 3.60
N GLN A 161 -2.23 27.25 3.88
CA GLN A 161 -2.29 27.79 5.23
C GLN A 161 -3.56 27.37 5.98
N ALA A 162 -4.70 27.29 5.29
CA ALA A 162 -5.96 26.87 5.88
C ALA A 162 -6.01 25.37 6.16
N ASN A 163 -5.39 24.55 5.30
CA ASN A 163 -5.33 23.10 5.45
C ASN A 163 -4.16 22.52 4.65
N GLY A 164 -3.17 21.95 5.32
CA GLY A 164 -1.97 21.44 4.67
C GLY A 164 -2.25 20.30 3.69
N ARG A 165 -3.34 19.53 3.89
CA ARG A 165 -3.77 18.44 2.98
C ARG A 165 -4.15 18.92 1.59
N THR A 166 -4.27 20.23 1.38
CA THR A 166 -4.56 20.81 0.05
C THR A 166 -3.38 20.72 -0.89
N LEU A 167 -2.15 20.52 -0.38
CA LEU A 167 -0.95 20.38 -1.23
C LEU A 167 -1.09 19.28 -2.29
N GLN A 168 -1.77 18.18 -1.96
CA GLN A 168 -2.02 17.07 -2.91
C GLN A 168 -3.00 17.46 -4.04
N ASP A 169 -3.86 18.45 -3.79
CA ASP A 169 -4.86 18.95 -4.75
C ASP A 169 -4.31 20.14 -5.58
N ILE A 170 -3.24 20.79 -5.11
CA ILE A 170 -2.55 21.87 -5.84
C ILE A 170 -1.69 21.27 -6.96
N PRO A 171 -1.84 21.73 -8.21
CA PRO A 171 -1.01 21.28 -9.33
C PRO A 171 0.49 21.51 -9.07
N PRO A 172 1.38 20.58 -9.49
CA PRO A 172 2.83 20.70 -9.24
C PRO A 172 3.45 22.05 -9.63
N PRO A 173 3.11 22.69 -10.78
CA PRO A 173 3.67 24.00 -11.14
C PRO A 173 3.32 25.14 -10.17
N LEU A 174 2.27 24.98 -9.36
CA LEU A 174 1.81 25.97 -8.38
C LEU A 174 2.25 25.64 -6.95
N ARG A 175 3.00 24.55 -6.74
CA ARG A 175 3.60 24.19 -5.45
C ARG A 175 4.88 25.00 -5.23
N SER A 176 4.74 26.30 -4.98
CA SER A 176 5.87 27.17 -4.65
C SER A 176 6.51 26.79 -3.31
N LEU A 177 7.69 27.36 -3.03
CA LEU A 177 8.36 27.21 -1.73
C LEU A 177 7.42 27.57 -0.58
N GLU A 178 6.77 28.74 -0.65
CA GLU A 178 5.86 29.23 0.39
C GLU A 178 4.65 28.31 0.58
N VAL A 179 4.06 27.81 -0.51
CA VAL A 179 2.92 26.87 -0.47
C VAL A 179 3.32 25.56 0.21
N CYS A 180 4.48 25.01 -0.15
CA CYS A 180 4.97 23.76 0.43
C CYS A 180 5.30 23.93 1.92
N VAL A 181 5.97 25.02 2.30
CA VAL A 181 6.30 25.31 3.70
C VAL A 181 5.01 25.45 4.52
N ALA A 182 4.05 26.26 4.08
CA ALA A 182 2.77 26.44 4.77
C ALA A 182 2.02 25.11 4.97
N ALA A 183 1.98 24.27 3.92
CA ALA A 183 1.30 22.98 4.00
C ALA A 183 1.97 22.00 4.98
N LEU A 184 3.31 21.99 5.03
CA LEU A 184 4.07 21.07 5.87
C LEU A 184 4.15 21.49 7.33
N GLU A 185 3.95 22.78 7.64
CA GLU A 185 3.78 23.23 9.02
C GLU A 185 2.52 22.64 9.67
N ASP A 186 1.46 22.40 8.90
CA ASP A 186 0.24 21.73 9.36
C ASP A 186 0.31 20.20 9.21
N GLN A 187 0.86 19.69 8.09
CA GLN A 187 0.86 18.26 7.75
C GLN A 187 2.24 17.76 7.28
N PRO A 188 3.16 17.42 8.20
CA PRO A 188 4.52 16.99 7.85
C PRO A 188 4.61 15.77 6.92
N ASP A 189 3.63 14.86 7.02
CA ASP A 189 3.56 13.62 6.23
C ASP A 189 3.37 13.86 4.73
N LEU A 190 3.07 15.09 4.31
CA LEU A 190 2.93 15.47 2.91
C LEU A 190 4.27 15.79 2.23
N PHE A 191 5.41 15.62 2.91
CA PHE A 191 6.72 15.86 2.33
C PHE A 191 6.96 15.17 0.96
N PRO A 192 6.47 13.94 0.69
CA PRO A 192 6.56 13.33 -0.64
C PRO A 192 5.83 14.09 -1.76
N GLN A 193 4.94 15.03 -1.43
CA GLN A 193 4.23 15.88 -2.40
C GLN A 193 5.05 17.10 -2.81
N VAL A 194 6.15 17.40 -2.14
CA VAL A 194 7.03 18.52 -2.49
C VAL A 194 7.76 18.21 -3.80
N PRO A 195 7.81 19.13 -4.77
CA PRO A 195 8.65 18.96 -5.96
C PRO A 195 10.11 18.71 -5.56
N THR A 196 10.76 17.74 -6.21
CA THR A 196 12.13 17.30 -5.85
C THR A 196 13.12 18.47 -5.83
N GLU A 197 13.04 19.35 -6.82
CA GLU A 197 13.84 20.57 -6.96
C GLU A 197 13.67 21.59 -5.82
N LEU A 198 12.56 21.54 -5.07
CA LEU A 198 12.30 22.42 -3.93
C LEU A 198 12.52 21.75 -2.58
N ALA A 199 12.67 20.43 -2.52
CA ALA A 199 12.68 19.66 -1.27
C ALA A 199 13.73 20.14 -0.26
N VAL A 200 14.95 20.45 -0.71
CA VAL A 200 16.03 20.97 0.16
C VAL A 200 15.71 22.38 0.67
N ALA A 201 15.20 23.26 -0.19
CA ALA A 201 14.85 24.63 0.20
C ALA A 201 13.68 24.67 1.18
N VAL A 202 12.63 23.87 0.92
CA VAL A 202 11.45 23.73 1.78
C VAL A 202 11.83 23.22 3.16
N THR A 203 12.59 22.13 3.23
CA THR A 203 13.02 21.56 4.52
C THR A 203 13.97 22.48 5.27
N THR A 204 14.79 23.27 4.58
CA THR A 204 15.63 24.30 5.21
C THR A 204 14.79 25.38 5.86
N ALA A 205 13.79 25.93 5.16
CA ALA A 205 12.87 26.91 5.73
C ALA A 205 12.11 26.34 6.95
N LEU A 206 11.67 25.08 6.89
CA LEU A 206 10.98 24.42 8.01
C LEU A 206 11.90 24.21 9.23
N ILE A 207 13.18 23.92 9.02
CA ILE A 207 14.19 23.86 10.09
C ILE A 207 14.35 25.25 10.71
N ASP A 208 14.52 26.29 9.90
CA ASP A 208 14.71 27.65 10.38
C ASP A 208 13.49 28.15 11.18
N ASN A 209 12.27 27.85 10.70
CA ASN A 209 11.02 28.16 11.42
C ASN A 209 10.93 27.43 12.76
N ASP A 210 11.24 26.12 12.79
CA ASP A 210 11.20 25.31 14.01
C ASP A 210 12.22 25.79 15.05
N LEU A 211 13.47 26.04 14.61
CA LEU A 211 14.53 26.55 15.48
C LEU A 211 14.26 27.99 15.94
N GLY A 212 13.67 28.83 15.09
CA GLY A 212 13.20 30.18 15.43
C GLY A 212 12.16 30.15 16.54
N ARG A 213 11.09 29.36 16.38
CA ARG A 213 10.05 29.17 17.41
C ARG A 213 10.63 28.66 18.73
N ALA A 214 11.55 27.70 18.68
CA ALA A 214 12.20 27.16 19.88
C ALA A 214 12.99 28.23 20.65
N ARG A 215 13.68 29.15 19.94
CA ARG A 215 14.38 30.28 20.56
C ARG A 215 13.41 31.27 21.21
N GLU A 216 12.33 31.62 20.51
CA GLU A 216 11.28 32.52 21.02
C GLU A 216 10.60 31.96 22.28
N GLN A 217 10.47 30.64 22.37
CA GLN A 217 9.91 29.93 23.53
C GLN A 217 10.93 29.73 24.67
N GLY A 218 12.15 30.23 24.55
CA GLY A 218 13.20 30.11 25.57
C GLY A 218 13.83 28.71 25.69
N ALA A 219 13.64 27.86 24.69
CA ALA A 219 14.19 26.50 24.63
C ALA A 219 15.06 26.31 23.37
N PRO A 220 16.18 27.06 23.23
CA PRO A 220 17.03 26.97 22.05
C PRO A 220 17.61 25.56 21.91
N ARG A 221 17.55 25.03 20.69
CA ARG A 221 18.14 23.75 20.31
C ARG A 221 18.88 23.87 18.99
N GLU A 222 19.83 22.98 18.77
CA GLU A 222 20.67 22.96 17.56
C GLU A 222 20.05 22.14 16.41
N GLY A 223 19.03 21.32 16.70
CA GLY A 223 18.43 20.41 15.74
C GLY A 223 16.91 20.38 15.77
N SER A 224 16.36 19.83 14.70
CA SER A 224 14.95 19.76 14.31
C SER A 224 14.63 18.39 13.72
N ALA A 225 13.39 17.93 13.89
CA ALA A 225 12.90 16.72 13.23
C ALA A 225 12.98 16.82 11.69
N TRP A 226 12.86 18.03 11.14
CA TRP A 226 12.94 18.30 9.71
C TRP A 226 14.31 18.00 9.08
N HIS A 227 15.37 17.90 9.89
CA HIS A 227 16.68 17.50 9.35
C HIS A 227 16.63 16.11 8.70
N VAL A 228 15.84 15.16 9.20
CA VAL A 228 15.78 13.82 8.58
C VAL A 228 15.13 13.88 7.19
N ALA A 229 14.09 14.70 7.02
CA ALA A 229 13.48 14.95 5.72
C ALA A 229 14.45 15.69 4.77
N ARG A 230 15.21 16.67 5.28
CA ARG A 230 16.25 17.34 4.49
C ARG A 230 17.35 16.37 4.09
N ALA A 231 17.79 15.50 4.99
CA ALA A 231 18.79 14.47 4.70
C ALA A 231 18.34 13.56 3.55
N TRP A 232 17.05 13.20 3.52
CA TRP A 232 16.46 12.49 2.39
C TRP A 232 16.48 13.30 1.10
N ALA A 233 16.12 14.60 1.16
CA ALA A 233 16.21 15.50 0.00
C ALA A 233 17.65 15.62 -0.54
N GLN A 234 18.65 15.68 0.35
CA GLN A 234 20.07 15.76 0.00
C GLN A 234 20.53 14.50 -0.75
N LEU A 235 20.04 13.32 -0.39
CA LEU A 235 20.31 12.10 -1.16
C LEU A 235 19.76 12.19 -2.59
N ALA A 236 18.57 12.76 -2.78
CA ALA A 236 17.96 12.91 -4.10
C ALA A 236 18.75 13.84 -5.03
N VAL A 237 19.45 14.84 -4.48
CA VAL A 237 20.33 15.75 -5.23
C VAL A 237 21.81 15.33 -5.18
N ASN A 238 22.09 14.08 -4.81
CA ASN A 238 23.43 13.49 -4.75
C ASN A 238 24.43 14.26 -3.87
N GLN A 239 23.98 14.69 -2.68
CA GLN A 239 24.79 15.36 -1.65
C GLN A 239 24.93 14.47 -0.40
N PRO A 240 25.65 13.34 -0.47
CA PRO A 240 25.66 12.35 0.59
C PRO A 240 26.30 12.85 1.90
N GLN A 241 27.32 13.71 1.85
CA GLN A 241 27.91 14.26 3.09
C GLN A 241 26.91 15.18 3.83
N ALA A 242 26.20 16.06 3.11
CA ALA A 242 25.16 16.89 3.71
C ALA A 242 24.02 16.04 4.30
N ALA A 243 23.67 14.92 3.64
CA ALA A 243 22.71 13.96 4.16
C ALA A 243 23.17 13.31 5.49
N VAL A 244 24.46 12.99 5.63
CA VAL A 244 25.01 12.49 6.91
C VAL A 244 24.86 13.55 8.01
N ASP A 245 25.28 14.78 7.73
CA ASP A 245 25.27 15.87 8.71
C ASP A 245 23.84 16.16 9.20
N ASP A 246 22.88 16.21 8.27
CA ASP A 246 21.47 16.39 8.59
C ASP A 246 20.90 15.18 9.36
N ALA A 247 21.14 13.96 8.91
CA ALA A 247 20.59 12.78 9.57
C ALA A 247 21.09 12.65 11.02
N LEU A 248 22.38 12.94 11.28
CA LEU A 248 22.94 12.95 12.64
C LEU A 248 22.33 14.08 13.50
N ARG A 249 22.17 15.28 12.94
CA ARG A 249 21.58 16.42 13.65
C ARG A 249 20.09 16.22 13.96
N GLY A 250 19.37 15.52 13.08
CA GLY A 250 17.94 15.23 13.24
C GLY A 250 17.63 14.03 14.14
N LEU A 251 18.55 13.06 14.26
CA LEU A 251 18.36 11.79 14.97
C LEU A 251 17.77 11.95 16.40
N PRO A 252 18.23 12.90 17.24
CA PRO A 252 17.69 13.06 18.59
C PRO A 252 16.27 13.65 18.65
N HIS A 253 15.76 14.17 17.52
CA HIS A 253 14.52 14.95 17.46
C HIS A 253 13.38 14.22 16.76
N VAL A 254 13.60 13.02 16.23
CA VAL A 254 12.58 12.25 15.52
C VAL A 254 12.03 11.10 16.38
N PRO A 255 10.71 10.83 16.33
CA PRO A 255 10.11 9.69 17.03
C PRO A 255 10.46 8.34 16.35
N ALA A 256 10.82 8.37 15.07
CA ALA A 256 11.13 7.20 14.24
C ALA A 256 12.60 7.25 13.76
N PRO A 257 13.58 6.92 14.63
CA PRO A 257 15.01 7.03 14.33
C PRO A 257 15.48 6.10 13.20
N GLN A 258 14.72 5.04 12.90
CA GLN A 258 15.03 4.13 11.79
C GLN A 258 15.14 4.84 10.44
N HIS A 259 14.38 5.92 10.22
CA HIS A 259 14.45 6.68 8.97
C HIS A 259 15.74 7.48 8.83
N ALA A 260 16.26 8.03 9.94
CA ALA A 260 17.56 8.68 9.95
C ALA A 260 18.70 7.68 9.75
N HIS A 261 18.64 6.51 10.41
CA HIS A 261 19.63 5.44 10.19
C HIS A 261 19.61 4.90 8.75
N TYR A 262 18.45 4.85 8.12
CA TYR A 262 18.35 4.47 6.72
C TYR A 262 19.06 5.47 5.80
N VAL A 263 18.82 6.76 6.02
CA VAL A 263 19.51 7.82 5.27
C VAL A 263 21.02 7.75 5.50
N LEU A 264 21.48 7.52 6.73
CA LEU A 264 22.90 7.31 7.05
C LEU A 264 23.49 6.11 6.31
N ALA A 265 22.81 4.97 6.31
CA ALA A 265 23.27 3.77 5.61
C ALA A 265 23.47 4.04 4.11
N ARG A 266 22.50 4.71 3.48
CA ARG A 266 22.56 5.12 2.07
C ARG A 266 23.67 6.12 1.79
N ALA A 267 23.78 7.16 2.62
CA ALA A 267 24.77 8.21 2.45
C ALA A 267 26.20 7.68 2.61
N TYR A 268 26.45 6.86 3.64
CA TYR A 268 27.75 6.23 3.83
C TYR A 268 28.11 5.26 2.71
N GLN A 269 27.14 4.53 2.16
CA GLN A 269 27.38 3.68 1.01
C GLN A 269 27.82 4.51 -0.21
N ALA A 270 27.15 5.64 -0.47
CA ALA A 270 27.53 6.55 -1.55
C ALA A 270 28.93 7.17 -1.35
N LEU A 271 29.36 7.36 -0.10
CA LEU A 271 30.71 7.84 0.27
C LEU A 271 31.78 6.73 0.29
N GLY A 272 31.42 5.46 0.07
CA GLY A 272 32.34 4.32 0.20
C GLY A 272 32.68 3.94 1.65
N HIS A 273 32.01 4.53 2.63
CA HIS A 273 32.17 4.30 4.07
C HIS A 273 31.47 3.01 4.51
N THR A 274 31.95 1.87 4.00
CA THR A 274 31.29 0.57 4.09
C THR A 274 31.00 0.14 5.53
N ALA A 275 31.94 0.36 6.46
CA ALA A 275 31.76 0.00 7.87
C ALA A 275 30.65 0.80 8.55
N GLN A 276 30.62 2.13 8.36
CA GLN A 276 29.56 2.97 8.91
C GLN A 276 28.20 2.69 8.25
N ALA A 277 28.18 2.46 6.94
CA ALA A 277 26.96 2.09 6.21
C ALA A 277 26.35 0.81 6.79
N ALA A 278 27.19 -0.18 7.07
CA ALA A 278 26.77 -1.47 7.60
C ALA A 278 26.30 -1.41 9.04
N LEU A 279 26.94 -0.58 9.88
CA LEU A 279 26.47 -0.30 11.23
C LEU A 279 25.09 0.40 11.21
N ALA A 280 24.94 1.42 10.37
CA ALA A 280 23.66 2.12 10.21
C ALA A 280 22.56 1.16 9.72
N ALA A 281 22.85 0.25 8.78
CA ALA A 281 21.91 -0.77 8.34
C ALA A 281 21.49 -1.73 9.48
N CYS A 282 22.42 -2.10 10.37
CA CYS A 282 22.09 -2.88 11.56
C CYS A 282 21.13 -2.12 12.49
N SER A 283 21.34 -0.82 12.69
CA SER A 283 20.44 0.02 13.49
C SER A 283 19.06 0.16 12.86
N VAL A 284 18.94 0.22 11.53
CA VAL A 284 17.63 0.20 10.85
C VAL A 284 16.88 -1.09 11.17
N LEU A 285 17.54 -2.25 10.96
CA LEU A 285 16.90 -3.56 11.09
C LEU A 285 16.60 -3.95 12.55
N SER A 286 17.36 -3.43 13.52
CA SER A 286 17.07 -3.63 14.94
C SER A 286 15.83 -2.87 15.41
N LEU A 287 15.53 -1.74 14.77
CA LEU A 287 14.37 -0.90 15.07
C LEU A 287 13.12 -1.34 14.28
N GLN A 288 13.29 -1.74 13.01
CA GLN A 288 12.19 -2.16 12.15
C GLN A 288 12.67 -3.18 11.10
N SER A 289 12.15 -4.41 11.18
CA SER A 289 12.41 -5.48 10.21
C SER A 289 11.10 -6.21 9.85
N PRO A 290 10.68 -6.24 8.58
CA PRO A 290 11.31 -5.57 7.43
C PRO A 290 11.17 -4.04 7.51
N TYR A 291 12.21 -3.32 7.07
CA TYR A 291 12.20 -1.87 7.05
C TYR A 291 11.41 -1.33 5.86
N GLN A 292 10.56 -0.33 6.11
CA GLN A 292 9.82 0.41 5.10
C GLN A 292 10.19 1.89 5.17
N PRO A 293 10.73 2.49 4.09
CA PRO A 293 11.08 3.90 4.09
C PRO A 293 9.86 4.81 4.15
N ALA A 294 9.93 5.88 4.96
CA ALA A 294 8.82 6.81 5.15
C ALA A 294 8.35 7.50 3.85
N TRP A 295 9.30 7.85 2.97
CA TRP A 295 9.03 8.69 1.80
C TRP A 295 9.24 7.96 0.46
N ALA A 296 9.50 6.65 0.51
CA ALA A 296 9.57 5.76 -0.66
C ALA A 296 9.20 4.32 -0.26
N PRO A 297 7.93 4.02 0.07
CA PRO A 297 7.53 2.73 0.64
C PRO A 297 7.71 1.54 -0.31
N THR A 298 7.89 1.80 -1.61
CA THR A 298 8.12 0.77 -2.65
C THR A 298 9.59 0.53 -2.95
N GLU A 299 10.51 1.23 -2.29
CA GLU A 299 11.94 1.08 -2.52
C GLU A 299 12.45 -0.27 -1.98
N ASP A 300 13.32 -0.93 -2.74
CA ASP A 300 13.95 -2.17 -2.28
C ASP A 300 14.95 -1.87 -1.16
N THR A 301 14.72 -2.48 -0.01
CA THR A 301 15.54 -2.36 1.20
C THR A 301 16.31 -3.65 1.51
N GLY A 302 16.29 -4.64 0.61
CA GLY A 302 17.00 -5.93 0.77
C GLY A 302 18.51 -5.77 0.96
N TRP A 303 19.10 -4.73 0.38
CA TRP A 303 20.51 -4.38 0.53
C TRP A 303 20.90 -4.09 2.00
N LEU A 304 19.99 -3.60 2.85
CA LEU A 304 20.25 -3.42 4.28
C LEU A 304 20.59 -4.75 4.94
N THR A 305 19.86 -5.80 4.61
CA THR A 305 20.07 -7.15 5.15
C THR A 305 21.40 -7.73 4.68
N ALA A 306 21.73 -7.55 3.39
CA ALA A 306 23.01 -7.97 2.85
C ALA A 306 24.18 -7.26 3.55
N LEU A 307 24.07 -5.94 3.74
CA LEU A 307 25.09 -5.12 4.36
C LEU A 307 25.27 -5.44 5.86
N ALA A 308 24.16 -5.64 6.59
CA ALA A 308 24.20 -6.07 7.98
C ALA A 308 24.84 -7.45 8.15
N ARG A 309 24.52 -8.42 7.29
CA ARG A 309 25.16 -9.75 7.29
C ARG A 309 26.66 -9.66 6.99
N TRP A 310 27.05 -8.80 6.05
CA TRP A 310 28.45 -8.54 5.76
C TRP A 310 29.18 -7.98 7.00
N HIS A 311 28.57 -7.02 7.72
CA HIS A 311 29.13 -6.43 8.94
C HIS A 311 29.48 -7.49 9.99
N LEU A 312 28.53 -8.40 10.27
CA LEU A 312 28.72 -9.47 11.27
C LEU A 312 29.89 -10.41 10.93
N GLY A 313 30.25 -10.51 9.65
CA GLY A 313 31.37 -11.32 9.17
C GLY A 313 32.72 -10.58 9.07
N HIS A 314 32.76 -9.24 9.15
CA HIS A 314 33.96 -8.46 8.80
C HIS A 314 34.33 -7.36 9.81
N ALA A 315 33.41 -6.90 10.66
CA ALA A 315 33.70 -5.89 11.67
C ALA A 315 34.72 -6.39 12.70
N ASP A 316 35.46 -5.47 13.32
CA ASP A 316 36.34 -5.80 14.44
C ASP A 316 35.52 -6.18 15.70
N GLU A 317 36.17 -6.86 16.64
CA GLU A 317 35.51 -7.35 17.85
C GLU A 317 34.96 -6.21 18.73
N ALA A 318 35.66 -5.08 18.84
CA ALA A 318 35.22 -3.97 19.68
C ALA A 318 33.94 -3.32 19.14
N SER A 319 33.82 -3.19 17.82
CA SER A 319 32.62 -2.73 17.13
C SER A 319 31.43 -3.67 17.38
N LEU A 320 31.64 -4.97 17.26
CA LEU A 320 30.59 -5.97 17.50
C LEU A 320 30.15 -6.02 18.97
N ILE A 321 31.08 -5.89 19.93
CA ILE A 321 30.76 -5.80 21.36
C ILE A 321 29.89 -4.57 21.63
N ARG A 322 30.26 -3.40 21.10
CA ARG A 322 29.48 -2.16 21.26
C ARG A 322 28.08 -2.31 20.66
N GLN A 323 27.96 -2.95 19.51
CA GLN A 323 26.67 -3.21 18.87
C GLN A 323 25.80 -4.15 19.73
N LEU A 324 26.36 -5.23 20.27
CA LEU A 324 25.63 -6.18 21.11
C LEU A 324 25.16 -5.56 22.44
N ALA A 325 25.89 -4.57 22.96
CA ALA A 325 25.46 -3.82 24.13
C ALA A 325 24.20 -2.95 23.86
N LEU A 326 24.01 -2.48 22.61
CA LEU A 326 22.85 -1.67 22.21
C LEU A 326 21.71 -2.51 21.63
N HIS A 327 22.04 -3.57 20.90
CA HIS A 327 21.12 -4.42 20.18
C HIS A 327 21.47 -5.90 20.42
N PRO A 328 21.15 -6.43 21.63
CA PRO A 328 21.61 -7.74 22.07
C PRO A 328 21.03 -8.92 21.25
N GLN A 329 19.87 -8.71 20.62
CA GLN A 329 19.20 -9.67 19.73
C GLN A 329 20.04 -10.01 18.48
N THR A 330 20.97 -9.14 18.06
CA THR A 330 21.85 -9.37 16.90
C THR A 330 22.73 -10.61 17.07
N LEU A 331 22.93 -11.10 18.31
CA LEU A 331 23.64 -12.34 18.58
C LEU A 331 23.05 -13.55 17.82
N ALA A 332 21.74 -13.54 17.55
CA ALA A 332 21.03 -14.60 16.83
C ALA A 332 21.51 -14.77 15.38
N ASP A 333 21.81 -13.65 14.72
CA ASP A 333 22.16 -13.60 13.29
C ASP A 333 23.67 -13.75 13.03
N MET A 334 24.47 -13.73 14.10
CA MET A 334 25.92 -13.74 14.00
C MET A 334 26.46 -15.15 13.65
N PRO A 335 27.46 -15.26 12.76
CA PRO A 335 28.11 -16.52 12.50
C PRO A 335 28.65 -17.16 13.78
N ARG A 336 28.23 -18.39 14.10
CA ARG A 336 28.61 -19.07 15.35
C ARG A 336 30.12 -19.17 15.59
N ALA A 337 30.92 -19.16 14.53
CA ALA A 337 32.38 -19.17 14.62
C ALA A 337 32.96 -17.83 15.14
N ARG A 338 32.27 -16.71 14.92
CA ARG A 338 32.71 -15.36 15.27
C ARG A 338 32.38 -14.93 16.69
N ILE A 339 31.40 -15.57 17.33
CA ILE A 339 30.94 -15.19 18.67
C ILE A 339 32.06 -15.45 19.70
N THR A 340 32.51 -14.43 20.43
CA THR A 340 33.52 -14.58 21.49
C THR A 340 32.88 -14.53 22.89
N PRO A 341 33.58 -14.94 23.96
CA PRO A 341 33.08 -14.80 25.33
C PRO A 341 32.67 -13.36 25.67
N ALA A 342 33.51 -12.37 25.34
CA ALA A 342 33.24 -10.96 25.60
C ALA A 342 31.96 -10.45 24.91
N MET A 343 31.67 -10.97 23.72
CA MET A 343 30.44 -10.67 22.99
C MET A 343 29.21 -11.28 23.65
N VAL A 344 29.31 -12.51 24.17
CA VAL A 344 28.25 -13.14 24.95
C VAL A 344 28.01 -12.36 26.24
N ASP A 345 29.07 -11.98 26.94
CA ASP A 345 28.97 -11.19 28.17
C ASP A 345 28.28 -9.84 27.91
N ALA A 346 28.65 -9.14 26.84
CA ALA A 346 28.02 -7.88 26.45
C ALA A 346 26.53 -8.05 26.10
N ALA A 347 26.18 -9.08 25.34
CA ALA A 347 24.79 -9.36 24.97
C ALA A 347 23.93 -9.75 26.19
N LEU A 348 24.45 -10.59 27.09
CA LEU A 348 23.76 -11.01 28.31
C LEU A 348 23.63 -9.90 29.34
N ALA A 349 24.60 -8.98 29.40
CA ALA A 349 24.54 -7.79 30.24
C ALA A 349 23.41 -6.85 29.79
N ALA A 350 23.19 -6.72 28.48
CA ALA A 350 22.13 -5.91 27.91
C ALA A 350 20.75 -6.60 27.97
N ASP A 351 20.66 -7.88 27.60
CA ASP A 351 19.43 -8.68 27.67
C ASP A 351 19.74 -10.15 28.04
N PRO A 352 19.45 -10.58 29.28
CA PRO A 352 19.66 -11.96 29.72
C PRO A 352 18.93 -13.02 28.90
N ALA A 353 17.84 -12.66 28.19
CA ALA A 353 17.11 -13.59 27.34
C ALA A 353 17.90 -14.02 26.10
N THR A 354 19.01 -13.32 25.79
CA THR A 354 19.91 -13.67 24.68
C THR A 354 20.68 -14.96 24.84
N VAL A 355 20.71 -15.52 26.06
CA VAL A 355 21.34 -16.80 26.36
C VAL A 355 20.86 -17.94 25.46
N ARG A 356 19.65 -17.83 24.90
CA ARG A 356 19.09 -18.79 23.93
C ARG A 356 19.89 -18.91 22.63
N TRP A 357 20.64 -17.86 22.26
CA TRP A 357 21.46 -17.80 21.04
C TRP A 357 22.93 -18.12 21.30
N VAL A 358 23.34 -18.30 22.56
CA VAL A 358 24.73 -18.60 22.92
C VAL A 358 25.15 -19.97 22.37
N PRO A 359 26.25 -20.07 21.59
CA PRO A 359 26.75 -21.34 21.08
C PRO A 359 27.10 -22.32 22.20
N LYS A 360 26.85 -23.63 21.98
CA LYS A 360 27.18 -24.68 22.97
C LYS A 360 28.62 -24.62 23.50
N ARG A 361 29.60 -24.27 22.65
CA ARG A 361 31.02 -24.14 23.04
C ARG A 361 31.29 -23.00 24.05
N LEU A 362 30.37 -22.04 24.16
CA LEU A 362 30.43 -20.90 25.08
C LEU A 362 29.40 -21.02 26.21
N MET A 363 28.68 -22.14 26.32
CA MET A 363 27.78 -22.37 27.44
C MET A 363 28.58 -22.80 28.67
N THR A 364 28.93 -21.82 29.50
CA THR A 364 29.60 -21.98 30.79
C THR A 364 28.58 -22.24 31.90
N PRO A 365 29.00 -22.69 33.10
CA PRO A 365 28.10 -22.81 34.24
C PRO A 365 27.35 -21.52 34.60
N THR A 366 28.01 -20.37 34.44
CA THR A 366 27.40 -19.04 34.66
C THR A 366 26.33 -18.72 33.62
N HIS A 367 26.54 -19.06 32.34
CA HIS A 367 25.51 -18.89 31.30
C HIS A 367 24.34 -19.86 31.48
N TYR A 368 24.58 -21.10 31.92
CA TYR A 368 23.49 -22.01 32.28
C TYR A 368 22.66 -21.48 33.45
N ALA A 369 23.27 -20.88 34.48
CA ALA A 369 22.55 -20.24 35.57
C ALA A 369 21.63 -19.11 35.06
N VAL A 370 22.11 -18.26 34.15
CA VAL A 370 21.30 -17.24 33.48
C VAL A 370 20.15 -17.88 32.67
N ALA A 371 20.41 -18.96 31.93
CA ALA A 371 19.41 -19.67 31.13
C ALA A 371 18.29 -20.30 31.96
N LEU A 372 18.59 -20.84 33.14
CA LEU A 372 17.59 -21.32 34.09
C LEU A 372 16.75 -20.16 34.64
N ARG A 373 17.41 -19.06 35.04
CA ARG A 373 16.76 -17.89 35.63
C ARG A 373 15.74 -17.25 34.68
N VAL A 374 16.09 -17.13 33.40
CA VAL A 374 15.20 -16.56 32.36
C VAL A 374 14.27 -17.60 31.72
N GLY A 375 14.29 -18.85 32.18
CA GLY A 375 13.40 -19.91 31.72
C GLY A 375 13.67 -20.42 30.30
N VAL A 376 14.84 -20.14 29.72
CA VAL A 376 15.23 -20.61 28.39
C VAL A 376 15.66 -22.08 28.41
N LYS A 377 16.20 -22.55 29.54
CA LYS A 377 16.59 -23.94 29.77
C LYS A 377 15.99 -24.47 31.06
N ARG A 378 15.83 -25.78 31.13
CA ARG A 378 15.42 -26.52 32.33
C ARG A 378 16.62 -27.25 32.92
N ARG A 379 16.50 -27.69 34.17
CA ARG A 379 17.59 -28.39 34.88
C ARG A 379 18.04 -29.66 34.15
N GLU A 380 17.11 -30.34 33.48
CA GLU A 380 17.38 -31.52 32.63
C GLU A 380 18.22 -31.21 31.38
N ASP A 381 18.28 -29.95 30.94
CA ASP A 381 19.07 -29.52 29.78
C ASP A 381 20.55 -29.25 30.12
N ILE A 382 20.94 -29.38 31.40
CA ILE A 382 22.30 -29.12 31.88
C ILE A 382 23.14 -30.41 31.74
N PRO A 383 24.34 -30.36 31.14
CA PRO A 383 25.25 -31.50 31.11
C PRO A 383 25.56 -32.00 32.53
N PRO A 384 25.51 -33.32 32.81
CA PRO A 384 25.71 -33.87 34.15
C PRO A 384 27.01 -33.40 34.83
N ALA A 385 28.09 -33.26 34.05
CA ALA A 385 29.39 -32.79 34.53
C ALA A 385 29.40 -31.31 34.99
N MET A 386 28.41 -30.51 34.60
CA MET A 386 28.32 -29.09 34.94
C MET A 386 27.34 -28.79 36.07
N VAL A 387 26.48 -29.73 36.48
CA VAL A 387 25.36 -29.50 37.42
C VAL A 387 25.82 -28.86 38.72
N MET A 388 26.86 -29.39 39.37
CA MET A 388 27.37 -28.83 40.63
C MET A 388 27.92 -27.40 40.46
N ALA A 389 28.63 -27.13 39.37
CA ALA A 389 29.17 -25.80 39.09
C ALA A 389 28.06 -24.79 38.73
N VAL A 390 26.98 -25.24 38.07
CA VAL A 390 25.80 -24.41 37.79
C VAL A 390 25.04 -24.09 39.05
N ASP A 391 24.85 -25.07 39.94
CA ASP A 391 24.20 -24.86 41.24
C ASP A 391 24.98 -23.84 42.08
N GLN A 392 26.31 -23.93 42.10
CA GLN A 392 27.20 -22.94 42.73
C GLN A 392 27.11 -21.55 42.07
N ALA A 393 27.12 -21.48 40.73
CA ALA A 393 27.00 -20.20 40.01
C ALA A 393 25.63 -19.52 40.24
N THR A 394 24.57 -20.32 40.35
CA THR A 394 23.21 -19.85 40.67
C THR A 394 23.13 -19.30 42.09
N GLN A 395 23.88 -19.88 43.04
CA GLN A 395 23.97 -19.41 44.43
C GLN A 395 24.89 -18.20 44.60
N ALA A 396 25.95 -18.09 43.80
CA ALA A 396 26.96 -17.03 43.90
C ALA A 396 26.52 -15.71 43.24
N GLN A 397 25.56 -15.75 42.31
CA GLN A 397 24.97 -14.54 41.76
C GLN A 397 23.92 -14.01 42.74
N PRO A 398 24.08 -12.79 43.31
CA PRO A 398 23.08 -12.25 44.21
C PRO A 398 21.74 -12.19 43.47
N ALA A 399 20.65 -12.40 44.20
CA ALA A 399 19.31 -12.04 43.77
C ALA A 399 19.28 -10.52 43.55
N ALA A 400 19.81 -10.05 42.41
CA ALA A 400 19.53 -8.72 41.93
C ALA A 400 18.02 -8.69 41.75
N SER A 401 17.36 -7.92 42.61
CA SER A 401 15.94 -7.63 42.54
C SER A 401 15.55 -7.50 41.09
N ALA A 402 14.59 -8.32 40.65
CA ALA A 402 13.84 -8.02 39.43
C ALA A 402 13.52 -6.51 39.47
N PRO A 403 13.69 -5.75 38.37
CA PRO A 403 13.15 -4.40 38.36
C PRO A 403 11.67 -4.55 38.73
N ALA A 404 11.30 -3.99 39.87
CA ALA A 404 9.91 -3.91 40.25
C ALA A 404 9.22 -3.21 39.08
N MET A 405 8.36 -3.94 38.38
CA MET A 405 7.36 -3.31 37.52
C MET A 405 6.75 -2.18 38.37
N PRO A 406 6.81 -0.91 37.94
CA PRO A 406 6.08 0.11 38.67
C PRO A 406 4.63 -0.33 38.67
N ALA A 407 4.07 -0.52 39.87
CA ALA A 407 2.66 -0.81 40.03
C ALA A 407 1.87 0.24 39.22
N PRO A 408 0.84 -0.15 38.45
CA PRO A 408 0.02 0.82 37.76
C PRO A 408 -0.52 1.79 38.81
N ARG A 409 -0.21 3.09 38.64
CA ARG A 409 -0.85 4.15 39.42
C ARG A 409 -2.36 3.92 39.34
N PRO A 410 -3.10 3.95 40.47
CA PRO A 410 -4.54 3.94 40.39
C PRO A 410 -4.95 5.21 39.63
N LEU A 411 -5.63 5.01 38.50
CA LEU A 411 -6.40 6.05 37.83
C LEU A 411 -7.38 6.61 38.85
N GLN A 412 -7.03 7.75 39.45
CA GLN A 412 -8.02 8.60 40.08
C GLN A 412 -8.97 9.05 38.98
N ALA A 413 -10.25 8.84 39.26
CA ALA A 413 -11.35 9.22 38.43
C ALA A 413 -11.35 10.74 38.18
N GLU A 414 -10.85 11.17 37.03
CA GLU A 414 -11.19 12.46 36.46
C GLU A 414 -12.12 12.26 35.27
N ARG A 415 -13.39 12.57 35.55
CA ARG A 415 -14.50 12.95 34.66
C ARG A 415 -14.35 12.63 33.16
N ARG A 416 -15.25 11.73 32.74
CA ARG A 416 -15.81 11.63 31.39
C ARG A 416 -15.97 13.02 30.74
N ALA A 417 -15.25 13.25 29.65
CA ALA A 417 -15.80 13.92 28.48
C ALA A 417 -15.95 12.85 27.38
N GLN A 418 -17.18 12.70 26.88
CA GLN A 418 -17.56 11.76 25.84
C GLN A 418 -16.71 11.98 24.56
N PRO A 419 -16.15 10.93 23.93
CA PRO A 419 -15.68 11.06 22.55
C PRO A 419 -16.89 11.14 21.60
N PRO A 420 -16.83 11.96 20.53
CA PRO A 420 -17.88 11.99 19.52
C PRO A 420 -17.92 10.66 18.74
N ALA A 421 -19.12 10.34 18.24
CA ALA A 421 -19.47 9.07 17.61
C ALA A 421 -18.50 8.62 16.51
N GLU A 422 -18.01 7.38 16.63
CA GLU A 422 -17.26 6.69 15.59
C GLU A 422 -18.09 6.58 14.30
N ALA A 423 -17.51 7.08 13.21
CA ALA A 423 -17.95 6.78 11.85
C ALA A 423 -17.73 5.28 11.54
N PRO A 424 -18.59 4.64 10.71
CA PRO A 424 -18.55 3.20 10.48
C PRO A 424 -17.22 2.78 9.84
N ARG A 425 -16.46 1.94 10.55
CA ARG A 425 -15.28 1.25 10.02
C ARG A 425 -15.70 0.27 8.92
N HIS A 426 -15.06 0.38 7.76
CA HIS A 426 -15.13 -0.63 6.71
C HIS A 426 -14.63 -1.99 7.22
N PRO A 427 -15.23 -3.12 6.82
CA PRO A 427 -14.79 -4.44 7.24
C PRO A 427 -13.41 -4.76 6.66
N TYR A 428 -12.47 -5.11 7.54
CA TYR A 428 -11.20 -5.74 7.20
C TYR A 428 -11.44 -7.05 6.42
N PRO A 429 -10.68 -7.34 5.35
CA PRO A 429 -10.72 -8.65 4.71
C PRO A 429 -10.12 -9.70 5.66
N GLY A 430 -10.88 -10.78 5.86
CA GLY A 430 -10.59 -11.82 6.83
C GLY A 430 -9.32 -12.62 6.58
N THR A 431 -8.93 -13.29 7.66
CA THR A 431 -8.04 -14.45 7.76
C THR A 431 -8.04 -15.36 6.52
N PRO A 432 -6.87 -15.92 6.13
CA PRO A 432 -6.75 -16.72 4.92
C PRO A 432 -7.64 -17.97 4.99
N ARG A 433 -8.59 -18.06 4.05
CA ARG A 433 -9.35 -19.27 3.77
C ARG A 433 -8.38 -20.33 3.25
N VAL A 434 -8.43 -21.51 3.89
CA VAL A 434 -7.85 -22.76 3.42
C VAL A 434 -8.19 -22.95 1.94
N ALA A 435 -7.18 -23.19 1.12
CA ALA A 435 -7.30 -23.42 -0.31
C ALA A 435 -8.36 -24.50 -0.60
N THR A 436 -9.35 -24.14 -1.39
CA THR A 436 -10.47 -25.01 -1.78
C THR A 436 -10.02 -26.22 -2.63
N PRO A 437 -10.73 -27.35 -2.59
CA PRO A 437 -10.25 -28.67 -3.09
C PRO A 437 -10.18 -28.80 -4.63
N TRP A 438 -10.67 -27.83 -5.40
CA TRP A 438 -10.77 -27.94 -6.86
C TRP A 438 -9.42 -27.76 -7.57
N ALA A 439 -8.47 -27.03 -6.98
CA ALA A 439 -7.13 -26.84 -7.54
C ALA A 439 -6.32 -28.16 -7.57
N TRP A 440 -6.50 -29.01 -6.54
CA TRP A 440 -5.95 -30.37 -6.51
C TRP A 440 -6.67 -31.33 -7.45
N TRP A 441 -7.95 -31.07 -7.74
CA TRP A 441 -8.73 -31.86 -8.70
C TRP A 441 -8.32 -31.60 -10.16
N LEU A 442 -8.00 -30.35 -10.52
CA LEU A 442 -7.46 -29.99 -11.84
C LEU A 442 -6.03 -30.50 -12.05
N LEU A 443 -5.16 -30.41 -11.04
CA LEU A 443 -3.81 -31.00 -11.13
C LEU A 443 -3.87 -32.54 -11.23
N GLY A 444 -4.83 -33.17 -10.53
CA GLY A 444 -5.05 -34.61 -10.55
C GLY A 444 -5.72 -35.18 -11.80
N THR A 445 -6.39 -34.35 -12.62
CA THR A 445 -6.93 -34.76 -13.94
C THR A 445 -5.89 -34.61 -15.05
N VAL A 446 -5.05 -33.58 -14.97
CA VAL A 446 -3.94 -33.37 -15.92
C VAL A 446 -2.87 -34.46 -15.77
N LEU A 447 -2.48 -34.81 -14.53
CA LEU A 447 -1.48 -35.86 -14.27
C LEU A 447 -1.97 -37.29 -14.56
N ARG A 448 -3.28 -37.56 -14.47
CA ARG A 448 -3.85 -38.88 -14.81
C ARG A 448 -3.91 -39.14 -16.32
N SER A 449 -3.88 -38.12 -17.17
CA SER A 449 -3.82 -38.28 -18.63
C SER A 449 -2.42 -38.66 -19.15
N ALA A 450 -1.38 -38.50 -18.31
CA ALA A 450 -0.01 -38.87 -18.61
C ALA A 450 0.30 -40.35 -18.36
N VAL A 451 -0.55 -41.08 -17.62
CA VAL A 451 -0.34 -42.49 -17.27
C VAL A 451 -1.40 -43.38 -17.94
N GLY A 452 -1.07 -43.86 -19.14
CA GLY A 452 -1.47 -45.19 -19.63
C GLY A 452 -2.94 -45.59 -19.69
N HIS A 453 -3.80 -44.87 -20.42
CA HIS A 453 -5.06 -45.44 -20.94
C HIS A 453 -5.16 -45.29 -22.47
N PRO A 454 -5.69 -46.29 -23.20
CA PRO A 454 -5.86 -46.23 -24.64
C PRO A 454 -6.86 -45.13 -25.02
N ALA A 455 -6.51 -44.38 -26.06
CA ALA A 455 -7.22 -43.19 -26.51
C ALA A 455 -8.68 -43.49 -26.92
N SER A 456 -9.64 -42.89 -26.22
CA SER A 456 -11.00 -42.76 -26.72
C SER A 456 -11.03 -41.77 -27.90
N ALA A 457 -11.75 -42.12 -28.97
CA ALA A 457 -11.76 -41.50 -30.30
C ALA A 457 -12.27 -40.03 -30.41
N ARG A 458 -12.13 -39.19 -29.38
CA ARG A 458 -12.58 -37.77 -29.35
C ARG A 458 -11.64 -36.83 -28.58
N GLY A 459 -10.34 -37.13 -28.49
CA GLY A 459 -9.36 -36.30 -27.76
C GLY A 459 -8.51 -35.38 -28.66
N LEU A 460 -7.89 -34.35 -28.07
CA LEU A 460 -6.99 -33.40 -28.75
C LEU A 460 -5.85 -34.11 -29.51
N VAL A 461 -5.30 -35.20 -28.96
CA VAL A 461 -4.26 -36.02 -29.62
C VAL A 461 -4.80 -36.67 -30.90
N HIS A 462 -6.04 -37.17 -30.89
CA HIS A 462 -6.67 -37.75 -32.07
C HIS A 462 -6.94 -36.70 -33.16
N TRP A 463 -7.33 -35.48 -32.76
CA TRP A 463 -7.48 -34.36 -33.69
C TRP A 463 -6.13 -33.98 -34.35
N LEU A 464 -5.05 -33.97 -33.58
CA LEU A 464 -3.69 -33.71 -34.09
C LEU A 464 -3.22 -34.80 -35.07
N GLU A 465 -3.52 -36.07 -34.77
CA GLU A 465 -3.22 -37.21 -35.66
C GLU A 465 -3.97 -37.13 -37.00
N GLN A 466 -5.23 -36.68 -37.00
CA GLN A 466 -6.05 -36.58 -38.22
C GLN A 466 -5.66 -35.40 -39.12
N ARG A 467 -4.98 -34.38 -38.59
CA ARG A 467 -4.72 -33.11 -39.30
C ARG A 467 -3.26 -32.68 -39.17
N PRO A 468 -2.31 -33.42 -39.77
CA PRO A 468 -0.88 -33.18 -39.56
C PRO A 468 -0.41 -31.78 -40.01
N LEU A 469 -0.96 -31.25 -41.10
CA LEU A 469 -0.63 -29.89 -41.56
C LEU A 469 -1.10 -28.81 -40.59
N ALA A 470 -2.33 -28.95 -40.04
CA ALA A 470 -2.87 -28.02 -39.05
C ALA A 470 -2.13 -28.14 -37.71
N ALA A 471 -1.74 -29.36 -37.32
CA ALA A 471 -0.94 -29.61 -36.13
C ALA A 471 0.44 -28.95 -36.22
N SER A 472 1.12 -29.08 -37.37
CA SER A 472 2.42 -28.43 -37.63
C SER A 472 2.30 -26.92 -37.66
N ALA A 473 1.27 -26.37 -38.32
CA ALA A 473 1.03 -24.92 -38.35
C ALA A 473 0.75 -24.36 -36.94
N LEU A 474 -0.05 -25.07 -36.14
CA LEU A 474 -0.35 -24.69 -34.76
C LEU A 474 0.89 -24.80 -33.86
N HIS A 475 1.72 -25.83 -34.04
CA HIS A 475 3.00 -25.95 -33.32
C HIS A 475 3.95 -24.80 -33.67
N ALA A 476 4.08 -24.44 -34.95
CA ALA A 476 4.89 -23.31 -35.40
C ALA A 476 4.41 -21.97 -34.82
N LEU A 477 3.09 -21.74 -34.81
CA LEU A 477 2.50 -20.54 -34.23
C LEU A 477 2.74 -20.45 -32.72
N LEU A 478 2.52 -21.55 -32.00
CA LEU A 478 2.76 -21.60 -30.55
C LEU A 478 4.24 -21.52 -30.21
N SER A 479 5.15 -22.04 -31.04
CA SER A 479 6.59 -21.89 -30.84
C SER A 479 7.05 -20.44 -31.00
N LEU A 480 6.53 -19.73 -32.02
CA LEU A 480 6.84 -18.32 -32.22
C LEU A 480 6.29 -17.46 -31.07
N LEU A 481 5.06 -17.75 -30.64
CA LEU A 481 4.45 -17.08 -29.50
C LEU A 481 5.26 -17.33 -28.20
N ALA A 482 5.68 -18.57 -27.95
CA ALA A 482 6.48 -18.91 -26.77
C ALA A 482 7.83 -18.17 -26.76
N VAL A 483 8.50 -18.06 -27.91
CA VAL A 483 9.77 -17.29 -28.02
C VAL A 483 9.52 -15.81 -27.78
N ALA A 484 8.46 -15.23 -28.34
CA ALA A 484 8.11 -13.82 -28.12
C ALA A 484 7.78 -13.52 -26.66
N LEU A 485 7.00 -14.39 -26.00
CA LEU A 485 6.64 -14.28 -24.59
C LEU A 485 7.86 -14.45 -23.67
N HIS A 486 8.71 -15.43 -23.96
CA HIS A 486 9.95 -15.64 -23.21
C HIS A 486 10.91 -14.45 -23.34
N THR A 487 11.02 -13.88 -24.55
CA THR A 487 11.83 -12.68 -24.81
C THR A 487 11.28 -11.47 -24.05
N THR A 488 9.95 -11.29 -24.01
CA THR A 488 9.34 -10.19 -23.26
C THR A 488 9.53 -10.34 -21.76
N VAL A 489 9.41 -11.56 -21.21
CA VAL A 489 9.74 -11.83 -19.81
C VAL A 489 11.22 -11.56 -19.53
N SER A 490 12.12 -12.02 -20.39
CA SER A 490 13.57 -11.83 -20.22
C SER A 490 14.00 -10.37 -20.30
N VAL A 491 13.42 -9.58 -21.20
CA VAL A 491 13.66 -8.13 -21.29
C VAL A 491 13.05 -7.40 -20.09
N ALA A 492 11.85 -7.78 -19.65
CA ALA A 492 11.23 -7.18 -18.47
C ALA A 492 12.08 -7.43 -17.21
N VAL A 493 12.60 -8.65 -17.06
CA VAL A 493 13.53 -9.01 -15.96
C VAL A 493 14.86 -8.27 -16.13
N TRP A 494 15.41 -8.15 -17.34
CA TRP A 494 16.62 -7.36 -17.57
C TRP A 494 16.46 -5.91 -17.10
N LEU A 495 15.33 -5.28 -17.45
CA LEU A 495 15.05 -3.89 -17.08
C LEU A 495 14.75 -3.73 -15.59
N ALA A 496 14.18 -4.74 -14.93
CA ALA A 496 13.80 -4.69 -13.53
C ALA A 496 14.90 -5.11 -12.56
N GLU A 497 15.62 -6.19 -12.87
CA GLU A 497 16.56 -6.90 -11.99
C GLU A 497 18.01 -6.81 -12.47
N GLY A 498 18.24 -6.21 -13.64
CA GLY A 498 19.56 -6.01 -14.23
C GLY A 498 19.99 -7.07 -15.26
N PRO A 499 21.12 -6.82 -15.95
CA PRO A 499 21.55 -7.60 -17.11
C PRO A 499 21.83 -9.08 -16.79
N GLU A 500 22.37 -9.38 -15.61
CA GLU A 500 22.69 -10.76 -15.20
C GLU A 500 21.42 -11.62 -15.03
N ALA A 501 20.37 -11.07 -14.43
CA ALA A 501 19.08 -11.74 -14.27
C ALA A 501 18.35 -11.89 -15.62
N GLY A 502 18.44 -10.86 -16.47
CA GLY A 502 17.93 -10.91 -17.84
C GLY A 502 18.60 -12.00 -18.68
N LEU A 503 19.94 -12.05 -18.68
CA LEU A 503 20.73 -13.08 -19.37
C LEU A 503 20.46 -14.48 -18.82
N GLY A 504 20.37 -14.62 -17.49
CA GLY A 504 19.99 -15.89 -16.86
C GLY A 504 18.62 -16.39 -17.30
N THR A 505 17.66 -15.46 -17.48
CA THR A 505 16.32 -15.78 -17.98
C THR A 505 16.37 -16.23 -19.45
N PHE A 506 17.11 -15.51 -20.31
CA PHE A 506 17.30 -15.88 -21.72
C PHE A 506 17.90 -17.28 -21.93
N VAL A 507 18.80 -17.70 -21.04
CA VAL A 507 19.50 -18.99 -21.14
C VAL A 507 18.64 -20.16 -20.61
N LEU A 508 17.86 -19.93 -19.56
CA LEU A 508 17.13 -20.98 -18.84
C LEU A 508 15.64 -21.03 -19.22
N VAL A 509 15.35 -21.13 -20.52
CA VAL A 509 13.98 -21.19 -21.06
C VAL A 509 13.17 -22.30 -20.37
N GLY A 510 11.99 -21.95 -19.87
CA GLY A 510 11.07 -22.83 -19.14
C GLY A 510 11.31 -22.88 -17.62
N PHE A 511 12.56 -23.00 -17.17
CA PHE A 511 12.88 -22.99 -15.73
C PHE A 511 12.79 -21.57 -15.16
N ALA A 512 13.35 -20.60 -15.86
CA ALA A 512 13.24 -19.20 -15.49
C ALA A 512 11.79 -18.71 -15.61
N ASP A 513 11.05 -19.14 -16.64
CA ASP A 513 9.63 -18.77 -16.78
C ASP A 513 8.76 -19.33 -15.65
N ALA A 514 9.04 -20.54 -15.14
CA ALA A 514 8.35 -21.09 -13.98
C ALA A 514 8.68 -20.32 -12.69
N TYR A 515 9.95 -19.95 -12.50
CA TYR A 515 10.39 -19.12 -11.39
C TYR A 515 9.74 -17.74 -11.42
N TRP A 516 9.76 -17.07 -12.57
CA TRP A 516 9.19 -15.72 -12.73
C TRP A 516 7.67 -15.71 -12.73
N ALA A 517 7.00 -16.73 -13.27
CA ALA A 517 5.55 -16.87 -13.13
C ALA A 517 5.14 -16.96 -11.66
N TRP A 518 5.91 -17.68 -10.83
CA TRP A 518 5.70 -17.73 -9.39
C TRP A 518 5.98 -16.38 -8.72
N GLN A 519 7.09 -15.71 -9.04
CA GLN A 519 7.40 -14.41 -8.43
C GLN A 519 6.35 -13.34 -8.79
N PHE A 520 5.99 -13.20 -10.06
CA PHE A 520 5.02 -12.20 -10.52
C PHE A 520 3.60 -12.45 -10.03
N ALA A 521 3.23 -13.70 -9.73
CA ALA A 521 1.89 -14.01 -9.22
C ALA A 521 1.60 -13.41 -7.83
N TRP A 522 2.63 -12.99 -7.09
CA TRP A 522 2.51 -12.31 -5.79
C TRP A 522 2.64 -10.78 -5.92
N GLU A 523 2.93 -10.27 -7.12
CA GLU A 523 2.97 -8.85 -7.45
C GLU A 523 1.69 -8.41 -8.16
N ALA A 524 0.82 -7.67 -7.46
CA ALA A 524 -0.45 -7.20 -8.01
C ALA A 524 -0.31 -6.23 -9.21
N SER A 525 0.89 -5.73 -9.48
CA SER A 525 1.18 -4.71 -10.49
C SER A 525 1.51 -5.27 -11.88
N ARG A 526 1.77 -6.58 -12.05
CA ARG A 526 2.27 -7.17 -13.32
C ARG A 526 1.56 -8.47 -13.74
N PRO A 527 0.22 -8.48 -13.88
CA PRO A 527 -0.52 -9.68 -14.26
C PRO A 527 -0.18 -10.17 -15.68
N SER A 528 0.20 -9.27 -16.59
CA SER A 528 0.58 -9.61 -17.97
C SER A 528 1.86 -10.44 -18.05
N LEU A 529 2.86 -10.17 -17.21
CA LEU A 529 4.10 -10.93 -17.17
C LEU A 529 3.92 -12.30 -16.51
N THR A 530 3.04 -12.39 -15.51
CA THR A 530 2.62 -13.68 -14.92
C THR A 530 1.99 -14.58 -15.97
N LEU A 531 1.08 -14.03 -16.77
CA LEU A 531 0.43 -14.77 -17.87
C LEU A 531 1.42 -15.16 -18.97
N ALA A 532 2.33 -14.26 -19.33
CA ALA A 532 3.36 -14.51 -20.34
C ALA A 532 4.29 -15.67 -19.93
N ALA A 533 4.84 -15.62 -18.71
CA ALA A 533 5.72 -16.67 -18.19
C ALA A 533 4.98 -18.01 -18.02
N SER A 534 3.75 -17.98 -17.50
CA SER A 534 2.90 -19.19 -17.38
C SER A 534 2.59 -19.84 -18.73
N ALA A 535 2.36 -19.03 -19.79
CA ALA A 535 2.08 -19.54 -21.13
C ALA A 535 3.30 -20.25 -21.74
N VAL A 536 4.52 -19.76 -21.51
CA VAL A 536 5.76 -20.43 -21.94
C VAL A 536 5.92 -21.79 -21.25
N VAL A 537 5.66 -21.85 -19.94
CA VAL A 537 5.69 -23.13 -19.18
C VAL A 537 4.64 -24.12 -19.70
N LEU A 538 3.41 -23.66 -19.95
CA LEU A 538 2.36 -24.50 -20.53
C LEU A 538 2.74 -25.03 -21.92
N TYR A 539 3.36 -24.20 -22.76
CA TYR A 539 3.85 -24.63 -24.06
C TYR A 539 4.89 -25.75 -23.93
N LEU A 540 5.88 -25.60 -23.04
CA LEU A 540 6.97 -26.56 -22.88
C LEU A 540 6.55 -27.86 -22.17
N VAL A 541 5.73 -27.75 -21.12
CA VAL A 541 5.39 -28.88 -20.23
C VAL A 541 4.12 -29.60 -20.69
N VAL A 542 3.20 -28.91 -21.36
CA VAL A 542 1.92 -29.49 -21.79
C VAL A 542 1.88 -29.70 -23.30
N TRP A 543 2.11 -28.65 -24.10
CA TRP A 543 1.95 -28.73 -25.55
C TRP A 543 3.04 -29.56 -26.24
N CYS A 544 4.33 -29.32 -25.94
CA CYS A 544 5.44 -30.04 -26.58
C CYS A 544 5.41 -31.56 -26.36
N PRO A 545 5.07 -32.09 -25.17
CA PRO A 545 4.87 -33.53 -24.98
C PRO A 545 3.67 -34.09 -25.75
N LEU A 546 2.55 -33.36 -25.80
CA LEU A 546 1.35 -33.76 -26.55
C LEU A 546 1.63 -33.83 -28.06
N TYR A 547 2.29 -32.80 -28.61
CA TYR A 547 2.69 -32.77 -30.02
C TYR A 547 3.67 -33.90 -30.36
N ARG A 548 4.69 -34.15 -29.53
CA ARG A 548 5.62 -35.27 -29.71
C ARG A 548 4.93 -36.63 -29.65
N LYS A 549 3.94 -36.79 -28.76
CA LYS A 549 3.15 -38.02 -28.65
C LYS A 549 2.33 -38.28 -29.92
N ALA A 550 1.69 -37.24 -30.47
CA ALA A 550 0.96 -37.32 -31.74
C ALA A 550 1.91 -37.61 -32.93
N GLY A 551 3.10 -37.00 -32.97
CA GLY A 551 4.09 -37.24 -34.02
C GLY A 551 4.64 -38.69 -34.04
N ARG A 552 4.82 -39.31 -32.86
CA ARG A 552 5.25 -40.73 -32.77
C ARG A 552 4.18 -41.70 -33.28
N ALA A 553 2.89 -41.34 -33.22
CA ALA A 553 1.80 -42.14 -33.77
C ALA A 553 1.76 -42.12 -35.31
N LEU A 554 2.29 -41.06 -35.94
CA LEU A 554 2.39 -40.91 -37.40
C LEU A 554 3.62 -41.63 -38.00
N GLY A 555 4.62 -41.96 -37.18
CA GLY A 555 5.88 -42.60 -37.60
C GLY A 555 5.87 -44.13 -37.65
N HIS A 556 4.82 -44.79 -37.15
CA HIS A 556 4.62 -46.23 -37.31
C HIS A 556 3.53 -46.47 -38.37
N PRO A 557 3.85 -47.02 -39.55
CA PRO A 557 2.81 -47.53 -40.42
C PRO A 557 2.06 -48.62 -39.66
N ARG A 558 0.74 -48.45 -39.48
CA ARG A 558 -0.13 -49.56 -39.10
C ARG A 558 0.07 -50.64 -40.15
N GLN A 559 0.71 -51.75 -39.78
CA GLN A 559 0.68 -52.96 -40.59
C GLN A 559 -0.80 -53.32 -40.76
N THR A 560 -1.30 -53.17 -41.98
CA THR A 560 -2.58 -53.74 -42.39
C THR A 560 -2.38 -55.25 -42.50
N SER A 561 -2.85 -56.01 -41.51
CA SER A 561 -3.15 -57.43 -41.72
C SER A 561 -4.59 -57.54 -42.19
N SER A 562 -4.75 -58.17 -43.36
CA SER A 562 -5.98 -58.77 -43.88
C SER A 562 -6.71 -59.61 -42.84
#